data_AF-A0A3B8ULF0-F1
#
_entry.id   AF-A0A3B8ULF0-F1
#
_cell.length_a   1.000
_cell.length_b   1.000
_cell.length_c   1.000
_cell.angle_alpha   90.00
_cell.angle_beta   90.00
_cell.angle_gamma   90.00
#
_symmetry.space_group_name_H-M   'P 1'
#
loop_
_entity.id
_entity.type
_entity.pdbx_description
1 polymer ?
#
loop_
_entity_poly.entity_id
_entity_poly.type
_entity_poly.pdbx_seq_one_letter_code
_entity_poly.pdbx_strand_id
1 'polypeptide(L)'
;MTSDDDYAFEGAAPQPARDNNPPLSISELSFALKRTLEERFGHVRLRGEISKVNRHASGHVYLTLKDDKSAIDGVIWKGVVRGLGVQPETGLEVIVTGKITSYPARSSYQIVIESMEAAGAGALLAQLERLKVRLRDEGLFDPAKKQALPAFPATIGVITSPTGAVIRDILHRIAERWPCRVIVWPVVVQGDAACGQVSNAIRGFDQMTPDGPIPRPDLLIVARGGGSVEDLWCFNDEGLARTVAAARIPIISAVGHETDTTLIDFVSDRRAPTPTGAAEIATPVLADLRWALSDLEGRLSRAGARMLEDRRTRLR
;
A
#
# COMPACT_ATOMS: atom_id res chain seq x y z
N MET A 1 76.85 32.89 -80.41
CA MET A 1 77.25 33.01 -79.00
C MET A 1 76.17 33.82 -78.31
N THR A 2 75.07 33.21 -77.89
CA THR A 2 74.86 32.37 -76.67
C THR A 2 74.69 33.22 -75.41
N SER A 3 73.48 33.18 -74.88
CA SER A 3 73.17 33.07 -73.43
C SER A 3 71.72 32.57 -73.37
N ASP A 4 71.49 31.26 -73.38
CA ASP A 4 71.41 30.36 -72.20
C ASP A 4 70.56 31.00 -71.09
N ASP A 5 69.27 30.68 -71.03
CA ASP A 5 68.62 29.45 -70.52
C ASP A 5 68.58 29.36 -68.98
N ASP A 6 67.33 29.13 -68.58
CA ASP A 6 66.86 28.23 -67.55
C ASP A 6 66.53 28.69 -66.13
N TYR A 7 65.29 28.29 -65.83
CA TYR A 7 64.46 28.45 -64.65
C TYR A 7 64.60 27.23 -63.73
N ALA A 8 64.20 27.45 -62.47
CA ALA A 8 63.75 26.49 -61.44
C ALA A 8 64.84 25.90 -60.50
N PHE A 9 64.59 25.62 -59.21
CA PHE A 9 63.37 25.10 -58.58
C PHE A 9 63.28 25.46 -57.08
N GLU A 10 62.05 25.73 -56.65
CA GLU A 10 61.39 25.64 -55.33
C GLU A 10 62.21 25.53 -54.03
N GLY A 11 62.11 26.59 -53.21
CA GLY A 11 62.16 26.45 -51.77
C GLY A 11 60.78 26.07 -51.24
N ALA A 12 60.63 24.84 -50.76
CA ALA A 12 59.41 24.33 -50.14
C ALA A 12 58.92 25.28 -49.03
N ALA A 13 57.66 25.72 -49.13
CA ALA A 13 56.99 26.43 -48.05
C ALA A 13 57.02 25.58 -46.78
N PRO A 14 57.30 26.16 -45.60
CA PRO A 14 57.31 25.39 -44.36
C PRO A 14 55.93 24.76 -44.15
N GLN A 15 55.91 23.42 -44.11
CA GLN A 15 54.73 22.67 -43.68
C GLN A 15 54.32 23.19 -42.31
N PRO A 16 53.06 23.64 -42.10
CA PRO A 16 52.61 23.98 -40.78
C PRO A 16 52.77 22.73 -39.91
N ALA A 17 53.42 22.91 -38.76
CA ALA A 17 53.62 21.85 -37.78
C ALA A 17 52.30 21.10 -37.60
N ARG A 18 52.31 19.78 -37.82
CA ARG A 18 51.17 18.93 -37.51
C ARG A 18 50.92 19.07 -36.01
N ASP A 19 49.93 19.90 -35.67
CA ASP A 19 49.43 20.00 -34.32
C ASP A 19 48.90 18.60 -33.94
N ASN A 20 49.48 18.00 -32.91
CA ASN A 20 49.05 16.69 -32.41
C ASN A 20 47.65 16.76 -31.76
N ASN A 21 47.04 17.94 -31.73
CA ASN A 21 45.67 18.17 -31.29
C ASN A 21 44.87 18.97 -32.34
N PRO A 22 44.44 18.33 -33.45
CA PRO A 22 43.66 19.03 -34.48
C PRO A 22 42.37 19.61 -33.89
N PRO A 23 41.97 20.83 -34.29
CA PRO A 23 40.76 21.47 -33.76
C PRO A 23 39.51 20.67 -34.13
N LEU A 24 38.71 20.31 -33.13
CA LEU A 24 37.41 19.68 -33.31
C LEU A 24 36.33 20.73 -33.56
N SER A 25 35.42 20.45 -34.49
CA SER A 25 34.18 21.20 -34.61
C SER A 25 33.28 20.97 -33.39
N ILE A 26 32.39 21.95 -33.13
CA ILE A 26 31.41 21.86 -32.03
C ILE A 26 30.53 20.61 -32.19
N SER A 27 30.17 20.26 -33.43
CA SER A 27 29.40 19.06 -33.75
C SER A 27 30.18 17.79 -33.41
N GLU A 28 31.44 17.69 -33.83
CA GLU A 28 32.28 16.52 -33.53
C GLU A 28 32.45 16.32 -32.03
N LEU A 29 32.68 17.40 -31.27
CA LEU A 29 32.75 17.34 -29.81
C LEU A 29 31.42 16.89 -29.18
N SER A 30 30.30 17.47 -29.63
CA SER A 30 28.97 17.16 -29.08
C SER A 30 28.57 15.70 -29.35
N PHE A 31 28.87 15.17 -30.54
CA PHE A 31 28.66 13.76 -30.87
C PHE A 31 29.59 12.83 -30.09
N ALA A 32 30.86 13.21 -29.91
CA ALA A 32 31.81 12.44 -29.11
C ALA A 32 31.37 12.36 -27.64
N LEU A 33 30.87 13.47 -27.07
CA LEU A 33 30.30 13.50 -25.72
C LEU A 33 29.05 12.64 -25.63
N LYS A 34 28.14 12.73 -26.60
CA LYS A 34 26.94 11.89 -26.65
C LYS A 34 27.30 10.40 -26.59
N ARG A 35 28.20 9.96 -27.47
CA ARG A 35 28.65 8.56 -27.54
C ARG A 35 29.26 8.11 -26.21
N THR A 36 30.16 8.92 -25.65
CA THR A 36 30.83 8.60 -24.38
C THR A 36 29.83 8.48 -23.23
N LEU A 37 28.84 9.38 -23.16
CA LEU A 37 27.79 9.35 -22.14
C LEU A 37 26.89 8.13 -22.30
N GLU A 38 26.44 7.83 -23.52
CA GLU A 38 25.56 6.68 -23.78
C GLU A 38 26.28 5.34 -23.55
N GLU A 39 27.59 5.25 -23.83
CA GLU A 39 28.41 4.06 -23.55
C GLU A 39 28.66 3.86 -22.04
N ARG A 40 29.01 4.92 -21.31
CA ARG A 40 29.33 4.85 -19.88
C ARG A 40 28.10 4.78 -18.97
N PHE A 41 27.01 5.42 -19.39
CA PHE A 41 25.80 5.62 -18.59
C PHE A 41 24.54 5.11 -19.31
N GLY A 42 24.69 3.99 -20.02
CA GLY A 42 23.59 3.32 -20.73
C GLY A 42 22.53 2.72 -19.80
N HIS A 43 22.82 2.54 -18.51
CA HIS A 43 21.86 2.15 -17.48
C HIS A 43 22.25 2.78 -16.14
N VAL A 44 21.42 3.70 -15.64
CA VAL A 44 21.65 4.45 -14.41
C VAL A 44 20.39 4.50 -13.55
N ARG A 45 20.58 4.58 -12.24
CA ARG A 45 19.51 4.81 -11.26
C ARG A 45 19.77 6.13 -10.55
N LEU A 46 18.81 7.02 -10.55
CA LEU A 46 18.91 8.34 -9.93
C LEU A 46 17.80 8.52 -8.90
N ARG A 47 18.14 9.08 -7.73
CA ARG A 47 17.19 9.51 -6.70
C ARG A 47 17.10 11.03 -6.76
N GLY A 48 15.88 11.57 -6.72
CA GLY A 48 15.66 13.00 -6.65
C GLY A 48 14.21 13.38 -6.49
N GLU A 49 13.97 14.63 -6.13
CA GLU A 49 12.64 15.22 -6.07
C GLU A 49 12.26 15.76 -7.45
N ILE A 50 11.04 15.48 -7.89
CA ILE A 50 10.50 16.04 -9.13
C ILE A 50 10.17 17.53 -8.91
N SER A 51 10.93 18.44 -9.52
CA SER A 51 10.70 19.88 -9.39
C SER A 51 9.74 20.46 -10.41
N LYS A 52 9.65 19.85 -11.60
CA LYS A 52 8.81 20.27 -12.72
C LYS A 52 8.30 19.05 -13.46
N VAL A 53 7.05 19.09 -13.92
CA VAL A 53 6.44 18.09 -14.82
C VAL A 53 5.68 18.80 -15.92
N ASN A 54 5.97 18.44 -17.17
CA ASN A 54 5.29 18.93 -18.36
C ASN A 54 4.79 17.74 -19.18
N ARG A 55 3.46 17.62 -19.31
CA ARG A 55 2.80 16.58 -20.09
C ARG A 55 2.49 17.15 -21.47
N HIS A 56 3.24 16.71 -22.48
CA HIS A 56 3.11 17.19 -23.84
C HIS A 56 1.90 16.54 -24.55
N ALA A 57 1.28 17.25 -25.51
CA ALA A 57 0.12 16.74 -26.27
C ALA A 57 0.42 15.45 -27.05
N SER A 58 1.68 15.20 -27.38
CA SER A 58 2.14 13.93 -28.01
C SER A 58 2.09 12.72 -27.07
N GLY A 59 1.82 12.94 -25.79
CA GLY A 59 1.79 11.90 -24.75
C GLY A 59 3.16 11.59 -24.13
N HIS A 60 4.19 12.40 -24.41
CA HIS A 60 5.47 12.34 -23.69
C HIS A 60 5.41 13.18 -22.42
N VAL A 61 6.15 12.77 -21.40
CA VAL A 61 6.29 13.53 -20.16
C VAL A 61 7.73 14.00 -20.05
N TYR A 62 7.91 15.30 -19.86
CA TYR A 62 9.19 15.90 -19.53
C TYR A 62 9.16 16.29 -18.05
N LEU A 63 10.23 16.06 -17.33
CA LEU A 63 10.33 16.42 -15.92
C LEU A 63 11.74 16.85 -15.57
N THR A 64 11.92 17.49 -14.42
CA THR A 64 13.25 17.83 -13.89
C THR A 64 13.41 17.22 -12.51
N LEU A 65 14.41 16.36 -12.35
CA LEU A 65 14.81 15.80 -11.05
C LEU A 65 15.85 16.72 -10.43
N LYS A 66 15.71 17.00 -9.14
CA LYS A 66 16.69 17.77 -8.36
C LYS A 66 17.10 17.02 -7.09
N ASP A 67 18.31 17.32 -6.63
CA ASP A 67 18.78 17.10 -5.27
C ASP A 67 19.19 18.45 -4.64
N ASP A 68 19.91 18.43 -3.52
CA ASP A 68 20.35 19.64 -2.81
C ASP A 68 21.29 20.55 -3.63
N LYS A 69 22.01 19.99 -4.61
CA LYS A 69 23.13 20.67 -5.29
C LYS A 69 23.02 20.67 -6.81
N SER A 70 22.13 19.87 -7.39
CA SER A 70 22.13 19.55 -8.81
C SER A 70 20.73 19.23 -9.31
N ALA A 71 20.54 19.45 -10.61
CA ALA A 71 19.31 19.12 -11.30
C ALA A 71 19.62 18.50 -12.67
N ILE A 72 18.75 17.60 -13.11
CA ILE A 72 18.82 16.94 -14.42
C ILE A 72 17.43 16.85 -15.04
N ASP A 73 17.34 17.14 -16.33
CA ASP A 73 16.10 16.98 -17.08
C ASP A 73 15.89 15.51 -17.46
N GLY A 74 14.64 15.09 -17.49
CA GLY A 74 14.19 13.75 -17.78
C GLY A 74 13.09 13.73 -18.84
N VAL A 75 13.09 12.70 -19.68
CA VAL A 75 12.04 12.44 -20.66
C VAL A 75 11.48 11.03 -20.49
N ILE A 76 10.16 10.92 -20.53
CA ILE A 76 9.42 9.66 -20.52
C ILE A 76 8.64 9.57 -21.82
N TRP A 77 8.95 8.56 -22.63
CA TRP A 77 8.25 8.32 -23.89
C TRP A 77 6.85 7.76 -23.66
N LYS A 78 5.92 8.06 -24.56
CA LYS A 78 4.48 7.73 -24.44
C LYS A 78 4.24 6.24 -24.14
N GLY A 79 5.04 5.36 -24.75
CA GLY A 79 4.93 3.92 -24.55
C GLY A 79 5.26 3.48 -23.11
N VAL A 80 6.10 4.23 -22.41
CA VAL A 80 6.56 3.92 -21.04
C VAL A 80 5.65 4.56 -19.98
N VAL A 81 5.05 5.72 -20.26
CA VAL A 81 4.23 6.49 -19.29
C VAL A 81 3.13 5.64 -18.63
N ARG A 82 2.47 4.76 -19.39
CA ARG A 82 1.39 3.90 -18.87
C ARG A 82 1.90 2.75 -17.98
N GLY A 83 3.17 2.35 -18.13
CA GLY A 83 3.78 1.26 -17.38
C GLY A 83 4.61 1.71 -16.18
N LEU A 84 4.61 3.01 -15.85
CA LEU A 84 5.30 3.51 -14.66
C LEU A 84 4.61 3.03 -13.38
N GLY A 85 5.40 2.59 -12.39
CA GLY A 85 4.90 2.20 -11.07
C GLY A 85 4.33 3.38 -10.27
N VAL A 86 4.80 4.60 -10.54
CA VAL A 86 4.23 5.84 -10.01
C VAL A 86 4.15 6.91 -11.09
N GLN A 87 3.07 7.69 -11.09
CA GLN A 87 2.92 8.79 -12.03
C GLN A 87 3.74 10.00 -11.58
N PRO A 88 4.43 10.70 -12.50
CA PRO A 88 5.25 11.86 -12.16
C PRO A 88 4.37 13.03 -11.70
N GLU A 89 4.65 13.50 -10.49
CA GLU A 89 4.02 14.65 -9.84
C GLU A 89 5.09 15.53 -9.19
N THR A 90 4.89 16.85 -9.23
CA THR A 90 5.82 17.82 -8.63
C THR A 90 5.85 17.66 -7.11
N GLY A 91 7.04 17.70 -6.51
CA GLY A 91 7.29 17.50 -5.09
C GLY A 91 7.49 16.04 -4.69
N LEU A 92 7.25 15.08 -5.59
CA LEU A 92 7.43 13.67 -5.30
C LEU A 92 8.91 13.28 -5.34
N GLU A 93 9.38 12.61 -4.29
CA GLU A 93 10.70 12.00 -4.27
C GLU A 93 10.65 10.63 -4.96
N VAL A 94 11.47 10.44 -6.00
CA VAL A 94 11.44 9.24 -6.84
C VAL A 94 12.82 8.65 -7.05
N ILE A 95 12.85 7.35 -7.29
CA ILE A 95 13.99 6.64 -7.88
C ILE A 95 13.60 6.33 -9.32
N VAL A 96 14.36 6.87 -10.27
CA VAL A 96 14.18 6.58 -11.70
C VAL A 96 15.30 5.67 -12.19
N THR A 97 14.98 4.80 -13.14
CA THR A 97 15.96 4.00 -13.87
C THR A 97 15.88 4.35 -15.35
N GLY A 98 17.02 4.48 -16.02
CA GLY A 98 17.06 4.83 -17.43
C GLY A 98 18.47 5.02 -17.98
N LYS A 99 18.58 5.71 -19.10
CA LYS A 99 19.86 5.97 -19.78
C LYS A 99 20.14 7.46 -19.89
N ILE A 100 21.40 7.86 -19.72
CA ILE A 100 21.82 9.25 -19.95
C ILE A 100 22.09 9.44 -21.43
N THR A 101 21.53 10.52 -21.99
CA THR A 101 21.78 10.95 -23.36
C THR A 101 22.06 12.45 -23.37
N SER A 102 22.69 12.95 -24.43
CA SER A 102 22.83 14.38 -24.66
C SER A 102 21.92 14.84 -25.80
N TYR A 103 21.50 16.10 -25.74
CA TYR A 103 20.81 16.77 -26.83
C TYR A 103 21.79 17.69 -27.56
N PRO A 104 22.36 17.25 -28.71
CA PRO A 104 23.50 17.93 -29.32
C PRO A 104 23.23 19.39 -29.69
N ALA A 105 21.97 19.72 -30.03
CA ALA A 105 21.57 21.06 -30.43
C ALA A 105 21.60 22.09 -29.29
N ARG A 106 21.58 21.66 -28.02
CA ARG A 106 21.66 22.55 -26.84
C ARG A 106 22.85 22.24 -25.92
N SER A 107 23.69 21.28 -26.28
CA SER A 107 24.82 20.82 -25.45
C SER A 107 24.42 20.50 -24.00
N SER A 108 23.21 19.97 -23.79
CA SER A 108 22.70 19.58 -22.47
C SER A 108 22.59 18.06 -22.38
N TYR A 109 22.71 17.52 -21.17
CA TYR A 109 22.47 16.09 -20.88
C TYR A 109 21.13 15.91 -20.16
N GLN A 110 20.50 14.77 -20.38
CA GLN A 110 19.20 14.41 -19.84
C GLN A 110 19.11 12.89 -19.62
N ILE A 111 18.17 12.46 -18.79
CA ILE A 111 17.85 11.03 -18.59
C ILE A 111 16.61 10.64 -19.40
N VAL A 112 16.71 9.56 -20.17
CA VAL A 112 15.53 8.87 -20.72
C VAL A 112 15.07 7.85 -19.69
N ILE A 113 13.93 8.11 -19.06
CA ILE A 113 13.41 7.31 -17.95
C ILE A 113 12.62 6.12 -18.50
N GLU A 114 12.99 4.93 -18.04
CA GLU A 114 12.40 3.65 -18.42
C GLU A 114 11.53 3.07 -17.29
N SER A 115 11.86 3.36 -16.02
CA SER A 115 11.02 3.06 -14.86
C SER A 115 11.12 4.13 -13.79
N MET A 116 10.08 4.25 -12.96
CA MET A 116 9.99 5.20 -11.86
C MET A 116 9.26 4.58 -10.67
N GLU A 117 9.84 4.74 -9.49
CA GLU A 117 9.34 4.27 -8.19
C GLU A 117 9.43 5.40 -7.18
N ALA A 118 8.54 5.47 -6.19
CA ALA A 118 8.65 6.46 -5.12
C ALA A 118 9.82 6.14 -4.17
N ALA A 119 10.70 7.11 -3.92
CA ALA A 119 11.95 6.93 -3.16
C ALA A 119 11.73 6.66 -1.65
N GLY A 120 10.51 6.90 -1.14
CA GLY A 120 10.14 6.63 0.26
C GLY A 120 9.51 5.25 0.50
N ALA A 121 8.79 4.69 -0.48
CA ALA A 121 8.04 3.44 -0.31
C ALA A 121 8.98 2.23 -0.17
N GLY A 122 10.09 2.17 -0.91
CA GLY A 122 10.98 1.01 -0.91
C GLY A 122 11.71 0.77 0.43
N ALA A 123 12.17 1.84 1.10
CA ALA A 123 12.83 1.73 2.40
C ALA A 123 11.85 1.33 3.52
N LEU A 124 10.66 1.94 3.50
CA LEU A 124 9.56 1.64 4.42
C LEU A 124 9.03 0.21 4.23
N LEU A 125 8.84 -0.23 2.99
CA LEU A 125 8.45 -1.61 2.67
C LEU A 125 9.54 -2.61 3.09
N ALA A 126 10.82 -2.29 2.87
CA ALA A 126 11.92 -3.15 3.31
C ALA A 126 12.00 -3.23 4.85
N GLN A 127 11.72 -2.13 5.57
CA GLN A 127 11.59 -2.14 7.02
C GLN A 127 10.40 -2.98 7.48
N LEU A 128 9.24 -2.83 6.84
CA LEU A 128 8.03 -3.61 7.12
C LEU A 128 8.25 -5.10 6.88
N GLU A 129 8.93 -5.48 5.80
CA GLU A 129 9.17 -6.91 5.52
C GLU A 129 10.13 -7.51 6.54
N ARG A 130 11.19 -6.79 6.95
CA ARG A 130 12.06 -7.22 8.06
C ARG A 130 11.29 -7.37 9.37
N LEU A 131 10.37 -6.44 9.65
CA LEU A 131 9.53 -6.49 10.84
C LEU A 131 8.56 -7.68 10.79
N LYS A 132 7.93 -7.94 9.64
CA LYS A 132 7.04 -9.11 9.44
C LYS A 132 7.79 -10.41 9.66
N VAL A 133 9.01 -10.56 9.14
CA VAL A 133 9.83 -11.74 9.38
C VAL A 133 10.09 -11.90 10.88
N ARG A 134 10.56 -10.84 11.57
CA ARG A 134 10.82 -10.88 13.01
C ARG A 134 9.59 -11.29 13.83
N LEU A 135 8.45 -10.65 13.61
CA LEU A 135 7.22 -10.94 14.37
C LEU A 135 6.66 -12.33 14.04
N ARG A 136 6.85 -12.81 12.80
CA ARG A 136 6.53 -14.19 12.43
C ARG A 136 7.42 -15.18 13.19
N ASP A 137 8.72 -14.92 13.28
CA ASP A 137 9.68 -15.77 13.98
C ASP A 137 9.44 -15.81 15.49
N GLU A 138 8.97 -14.70 16.08
CA GLU A 138 8.45 -14.64 17.45
C GLU A 138 7.10 -15.39 17.63
N GLY A 139 6.51 -15.84 16.53
CA GLY A 139 5.26 -16.61 16.51
C GLY A 139 4.03 -15.76 16.79
N LEU A 140 4.04 -14.45 16.51
CA LEU A 140 2.86 -13.58 16.69
C LEU A 140 1.79 -13.83 15.61
N PHE A 141 2.16 -14.45 14.49
CA PHE A 141 1.24 -14.77 13.39
C PHE A 141 0.72 -16.21 13.44
N ASP A 142 1.10 -16.98 14.46
CA ASP A 142 0.74 -18.38 14.58
C ASP A 142 -0.79 -18.54 14.70
N PRO A 143 -1.44 -19.25 13.76
CA PRO A 143 -2.87 -19.53 13.84
C PRO A 143 -3.29 -20.22 15.14
N ALA A 144 -2.40 -21.00 15.77
CA ALA A 144 -2.70 -21.69 17.03
C ALA A 144 -2.87 -20.75 18.23
N LYS A 145 -2.34 -19.51 18.16
CA LYS A 145 -2.50 -18.49 19.21
C LYS A 145 -3.77 -17.65 19.03
N LYS A 146 -4.47 -17.77 17.90
CA LYS A 146 -5.67 -16.99 17.61
C LYS A 146 -6.86 -17.53 18.41
N GLN A 147 -7.62 -16.62 18.99
CA GLN A 147 -8.81 -16.90 19.77
C GLN A 147 -10.00 -17.18 18.83
N ALA A 148 -10.83 -18.16 19.19
CA ALA A 148 -12.06 -18.42 18.45
C ALA A 148 -13.07 -17.30 18.69
N LEU A 149 -13.76 -16.87 17.63
CA LEU A 149 -14.85 -15.90 17.75
C LEU A 149 -16.05 -16.54 18.46
N PRO A 150 -16.75 -15.80 19.35
CA PRO A 150 -17.98 -16.28 19.97
C PRO A 150 -19.07 -16.44 18.90
N ALA A 151 -19.79 -17.57 18.95
CA ALA A 151 -20.85 -17.86 17.97
C ALA A 151 -22.07 -16.94 18.10
N PHE A 152 -22.36 -16.46 19.32
CA PHE A 152 -23.51 -15.61 19.63
C PHE A 152 -23.07 -14.44 20.54
N PRO A 153 -22.40 -13.41 19.99
CA PRO A 153 -21.98 -12.28 20.80
C PRO A 153 -23.20 -11.49 21.30
N ALA A 154 -23.19 -11.15 22.59
CA ALA A 154 -24.17 -10.26 23.20
C ALA A 154 -23.74 -8.79 23.10
N THR A 155 -22.42 -8.55 23.17
CA THR A 155 -21.84 -7.21 23.07
C THR A 155 -20.64 -7.19 22.12
N ILE A 156 -20.66 -6.29 21.14
CA ILE A 156 -19.58 -6.06 20.18
C ILE A 156 -18.94 -4.70 20.43
N GLY A 157 -17.62 -4.67 20.60
CA GLY A 157 -16.84 -3.43 20.68
C GLY A 157 -16.39 -3.00 19.28
N VAL A 158 -16.57 -1.73 18.93
CA VAL A 158 -16.14 -1.19 17.62
C VAL A 158 -15.18 -0.04 17.85
N ILE A 159 -13.95 -0.18 17.35
CA ILE A 159 -12.89 0.81 17.41
C ILE A 159 -12.77 1.43 16.03
N THR A 160 -13.30 2.65 15.88
CA THR A 160 -13.33 3.35 14.61
C THR A 160 -13.58 4.85 14.79
N SER A 161 -13.56 5.60 13.69
CA SER A 161 -13.95 7.01 13.69
C SER A 161 -15.45 7.16 13.98
N PRO A 162 -15.85 8.06 14.91
CA PRO A 162 -17.27 8.32 15.17
C PRO A 162 -17.97 9.00 13.98
N THR A 163 -17.19 9.60 13.08
CA THR A 163 -17.68 10.25 11.87
C THR A 163 -17.32 9.40 10.65
N GLY A 164 -18.32 8.90 9.92
CA GLY A 164 -18.07 8.15 8.68
C GLY A 164 -19.21 7.20 8.29
N ALA A 165 -19.14 6.69 7.05
CA ALA A 165 -20.03 5.64 6.58
C ALA A 165 -19.75 4.30 7.26
N VAL A 166 -18.47 4.01 7.55
CA VAL A 166 -17.96 2.77 8.16
C VAL A 166 -18.75 2.35 9.38
N ILE A 167 -18.89 3.23 10.38
CA ILE A 167 -19.62 2.91 11.60
C ILE A 167 -21.11 2.67 11.32
N ARG A 168 -21.72 3.44 10.41
CA ARG A 168 -23.12 3.25 10.02
C ARG A 168 -23.33 1.91 9.32
N ASP A 169 -22.41 1.53 8.45
CA ASP A 169 -22.47 0.27 7.70
C ASP A 169 -22.34 -0.94 8.63
N ILE A 170 -21.42 -0.88 9.60
CA ILE A 170 -21.26 -1.90 10.65
C ILE A 170 -22.54 -2.00 11.49
N LEU A 171 -23.01 -0.88 12.03
CA LEU A 171 -24.20 -0.85 12.89
C LEU A 171 -25.44 -1.38 12.14
N HIS A 172 -25.62 -0.97 10.89
CA HIS A 172 -26.74 -1.40 10.06
C HIS A 172 -26.67 -2.91 9.75
N ARG A 173 -25.48 -3.44 9.41
CA ARG A 173 -25.31 -4.89 9.20
C ARG A 173 -25.54 -5.71 10.45
N ILE A 174 -25.04 -5.28 11.61
CA ILE A 174 -25.29 -5.96 12.88
C ILE A 174 -26.78 -5.93 13.20
N ALA A 175 -27.44 -4.78 13.07
CA ALA A 175 -28.86 -4.64 13.34
C ALA A 175 -29.75 -5.51 12.43
N GLU A 176 -29.34 -5.76 11.18
CA GLU A 176 -30.09 -6.65 10.29
C GLU A 176 -29.85 -8.14 10.61
N ARG A 177 -28.59 -8.54 10.85
CA ARG A 177 -28.21 -9.95 10.98
C ARG A 177 -28.39 -10.50 12.39
N TRP A 178 -27.96 -9.74 13.39
CA TRP A 178 -27.95 -10.14 14.81
C TRP A 178 -28.01 -8.90 15.70
N PRO A 179 -29.22 -8.39 16.01
CA PRO A 179 -29.39 -7.21 16.85
C PRO A 179 -28.82 -7.47 18.25
N CYS A 180 -27.63 -6.92 18.51
CA CYS A 180 -26.92 -7.02 19.78
C CYS A 180 -26.38 -5.66 20.21
N ARG A 181 -25.85 -5.56 21.43
CA ARG A 181 -25.31 -4.30 21.94
C ARG A 181 -24.01 -3.98 21.24
N VAL A 182 -23.86 -2.75 20.75
CA VAL A 182 -22.62 -2.26 20.15
C VAL A 182 -22.06 -1.12 21.00
N ILE A 183 -20.79 -1.22 21.41
CA ILE A 183 -20.06 -0.19 22.14
C ILE A 183 -19.01 0.40 21.22
N VAL A 184 -19.13 1.69 20.90
CA VAL A 184 -18.17 2.37 20.04
C VAL A 184 -17.12 3.06 20.90
N TRP A 185 -15.84 2.74 20.65
CA TRP A 185 -14.72 3.52 21.17
C TRP A 185 -14.22 4.45 20.05
N PRO A 186 -14.51 5.77 20.13
CA PRO A 186 -14.14 6.69 19.08
C PRO A 186 -12.62 6.88 19.06
N VAL A 187 -12.01 6.66 17.89
CA VAL A 187 -10.58 6.89 17.68
C VAL A 187 -10.34 7.56 16.33
N VAL A 188 -9.21 8.23 16.20
CA VAL A 188 -8.68 8.62 14.90
C VAL A 188 -8.12 7.38 14.20
N VAL A 189 -8.45 7.20 12.92
CA VAL A 189 -8.11 6.00 12.12
C VAL A 189 -7.08 6.27 11.02
N GLN A 190 -6.39 7.41 11.09
CA GLN A 190 -5.33 7.82 10.16
C GLN A 190 -4.36 8.80 10.83
N GLY A 191 -3.14 8.89 10.32
CA GLY A 191 -2.09 9.74 10.87
C GLY A 191 -1.47 9.21 12.16
N ASP A 192 -0.50 9.96 12.70
CA ASP A 192 0.41 9.50 13.76
C ASP A 192 -0.29 9.14 15.08
N ALA A 193 -1.39 9.80 15.39
CA ALA A 193 -2.15 9.55 16.62
C ALA A 193 -2.95 8.24 16.60
N ALA A 194 -3.21 7.67 15.42
CA ALA A 194 -4.12 6.52 15.26
C ALA A 194 -3.62 5.28 16.01
N CYS A 195 -2.35 4.92 15.86
CA CYS A 195 -1.76 3.76 16.53
C CYS A 195 -1.93 3.81 18.06
N GLY A 196 -1.60 4.95 18.67
CA GLY A 196 -1.71 5.15 20.11
C GLY A 196 -3.15 5.08 20.60
N GLN A 197 -4.08 5.71 19.88
CA GLN A 197 -5.49 5.70 20.24
C GLN A 197 -6.14 4.31 20.10
N VAL A 198 -5.88 3.61 19.00
CA VAL A 198 -6.37 2.23 18.79
C VAL A 198 -5.80 1.30 19.86
N SER A 199 -4.50 1.39 20.15
CA SER A 199 -3.87 0.59 21.21
C SER A 199 -4.48 0.86 22.59
N ASN A 200 -4.78 2.13 22.89
CA ASN A 200 -5.42 2.51 24.14
C ASN A 200 -6.88 2.03 24.21
N ALA A 201 -7.61 2.04 23.10
CA ALA A 201 -8.97 1.51 23.02
C ALA A 201 -9.02 0.00 23.27
N ILE A 202 -8.10 -0.76 22.65
CA ILE A 202 -7.97 -2.22 22.88
C ILE A 202 -7.69 -2.49 24.36
N ARG A 203 -6.67 -1.83 24.94
CA ARG A 203 -6.35 -1.97 26.37
C ARG A 203 -7.50 -1.56 27.27
N GLY A 204 -8.22 -0.50 26.91
CA GLY A 204 -9.39 -0.01 27.64
C GLY A 204 -10.52 -1.03 27.69
N PHE A 205 -10.85 -1.64 26.54
CA PHE A 205 -11.84 -2.73 26.49
C PHE A 205 -11.38 -3.96 27.26
N ASP A 206 -10.11 -4.33 27.16
CA ASP A 206 -9.57 -5.45 27.92
C ASP A 206 -9.69 -5.23 29.42
N GLN A 207 -9.51 -4.00 29.90
CA GLN A 207 -9.61 -3.66 31.33
C GLN A 207 -11.05 -3.64 31.86
N MET A 208 -12.06 -3.69 31.01
CA MET A 208 -13.45 -3.75 31.44
C MET A 208 -13.75 -5.07 32.17
N THR A 209 -14.60 -5.00 33.19
CA THR A 209 -15.10 -6.17 33.92
C THR A 209 -16.49 -6.58 33.40
N PRO A 210 -16.83 -7.88 33.37
CA PRO A 210 -18.17 -8.33 32.97
C PRO A 210 -19.30 -7.70 33.81
N ASP A 211 -19.08 -7.54 35.12
CA ASP A 211 -20.03 -6.95 36.07
C ASP A 211 -19.90 -5.42 36.18
N GLY A 212 -19.17 -4.79 35.27
CA GLY A 212 -19.02 -3.34 35.23
C GLY A 212 -20.31 -2.61 34.83
N PRO A 213 -20.38 -1.28 35.01
CA PRO A 213 -21.52 -0.47 34.58
C PRO A 213 -21.72 -0.51 33.06
N ILE A 214 -20.65 -0.78 32.31
CA ILE A 214 -20.67 -1.04 30.88
C ILE A 214 -20.15 -2.48 30.69
N PRO A 215 -20.90 -3.36 30.02
CA PRO A 215 -20.49 -4.74 29.83
C PRO A 215 -19.24 -4.80 28.96
N ARG A 216 -18.31 -5.68 29.33
CA ARG A 216 -17.15 -6.00 28.50
C ARG A 216 -17.62 -6.63 27.16
N PRO A 217 -17.07 -6.20 26.01
CA PRO A 217 -17.38 -6.85 24.73
C PRO A 217 -16.91 -8.30 24.65
N ASP A 218 -17.65 -9.11 23.91
CA ASP A 218 -17.31 -10.51 23.61
C ASP A 218 -16.30 -10.60 22.46
N LEU A 219 -16.31 -9.62 21.55
CA LEU A 219 -15.34 -9.44 20.47
C LEU A 219 -15.15 -7.96 20.17
N LEU A 220 -14.01 -7.61 19.55
CA LEU A 220 -13.70 -6.28 19.06
C LEU A 220 -13.61 -6.25 17.54
N ILE A 221 -14.04 -5.16 16.92
CA ILE A 221 -13.83 -4.85 15.51
C ILE A 221 -12.99 -3.59 15.43
N VAL A 222 -11.80 -3.68 14.85
CA VAL A 222 -11.00 -2.51 14.48
C VAL A 222 -11.29 -2.22 13.02
N ALA A 223 -11.96 -1.11 12.73
CA ALA A 223 -12.45 -0.81 11.40
C ALA A 223 -11.98 0.56 10.90
N ARG A 224 -11.63 0.59 9.62
CA ARG A 224 -11.32 1.80 8.87
C ARG A 224 -12.02 1.73 7.51
N GLY A 225 -12.37 2.89 6.96
CA GLY A 225 -12.95 2.99 5.62
C GLY A 225 -11.90 2.99 4.53
N GLY A 226 -12.33 3.19 3.29
CA GLY A 226 -11.40 3.35 2.18
C GLY A 226 -10.51 4.59 2.31
N GLY A 227 -9.34 4.54 1.68
CA GLY A 227 -8.40 5.64 1.52
C GLY A 227 -7.05 5.11 1.04
N SER A 228 -6.05 5.97 0.99
CA SER A 228 -4.79 5.62 0.34
C SER A 228 -3.95 4.65 1.19
N VAL A 229 -2.95 4.03 0.58
CA VAL A 229 -2.03 3.09 1.25
C VAL A 229 -1.26 3.80 2.37
N GLU A 230 -0.98 5.10 2.18
CA GLU A 230 -0.29 5.95 3.15
C GLU A 230 -1.10 6.10 4.43
N ASP A 231 -2.42 6.23 4.33
CA ASP A 231 -3.30 6.31 5.50
C ASP A 231 -3.38 4.99 6.27
N LEU A 232 -3.18 3.85 5.60
CA LEU A 232 -3.13 2.53 6.24
C LEU A 232 -1.82 2.29 7.00
N TRP A 233 -0.82 3.12 6.77
CA TRP A 233 0.54 2.86 7.27
C TRP A 233 0.62 2.82 8.79
N CYS A 234 -0.21 3.58 9.50
CA CYS A 234 -0.26 3.57 10.97
C CYS A 234 -0.64 2.19 11.55
N PHE A 235 -1.26 1.32 10.76
CA PHE A 235 -1.63 -0.05 11.14
C PHE A 235 -0.50 -1.07 10.88
N ASN A 236 0.65 -0.62 10.38
CA ASN A 236 1.88 -1.41 10.26
C ASN A 236 2.85 -1.22 11.44
N ASP A 237 2.43 -0.50 12.48
CA ASP A 237 3.23 -0.25 13.67
C ASP A 237 3.44 -1.51 14.53
N GLU A 238 4.68 -1.73 14.99
CA GLU A 238 5.05 -2.87 15.82
C GLU A 238 4.32 -2.85 17.17
N GLY A 239 4.21 -1.68 17.81
CA GLY A 239 3.57 -1.53 19.11
C GLY A 239 2.08 -1.85 19.07
N LEU A 240 1.39 -1.40 18.02
CA LEU A 240 -0.01 -1.78 17.79
C LEU A 240 -0.15 -3.27 17.50
N ALA A 241 0.69 -3.86 16.65
CA ALA A 241 0.63 -5.29 16.37
C ALA A 241 0.82 -6.15 17.62
N ARG A 242 1.76 -5.78 18.49
CA ARG A 242 1.96 -6.43 19.78
C ARG A 242 0.77 -6.22 20.73
N THR A 243 0.14 -5.05 20.70
CA THR A 243 -1.07 -4.78 21.49
C THR A 243 -2.24 -5.65 21.04
N VAL A 244 -2.44 -5.82 19.73
CA VAL A 244 -3.48 -6.70 19.18
C VAL A 244 -3.18 -8.16 19.54
N ALA A 245 -1.95 -8.63 19.39
CA ALA A 245 -1.55 -10.00 19.72
C ALA A 245 -1.69 -10.33 21.23
N ALA A 246 -1.58 -9.32 22.10
CA ALA A 246 -1.72 -9.48 23.55
C ALA A 246 -3.17 -9.30 24.05
N ALA A 247 -4.11 -8.99 23.16
CA ALA A 247 -5.49 -8.70 23.54
C ALA A 247 -6.19 -9.93 24.11
N ARG A 248 -7.02 -9.73 25.15
CA ARG A 248 -7.79 -10.80 25.81
C ARG A 248 -9.19 -10.98 25.25
N ILE A 249 -9.67 -10.02 24.47
CA ILE A 249 -10.93 -10.10 23.71
C ILE A 249 -10.55 -10.39 22.25
N PRO A 250 -11.20 -11.35 21.57
CA PRO A 250 -10.88 -11.64 20.19
C PRO A 250 -11.14 -10.43 19.27
N ILE A 251 -10.23 -10.18 18.34
CA ILE A 251 -10.21 -9.01 17.47
C ILE A 251 -10.41 -9.41 16.01
N ILE A 252 -11.34 -8.71 15.35
CA ILE A 252 -11.53 -8.71 13.91
C ILE A 252 -10.90 -7.43 13.34
N SER A 253 -9.91 -7.56 12.47
CA SER A 253 -9.36 -6.44 11.71
C SER A 253 -10.14 -6.23 10.42
N ALA A 254 -10.56 -4.99 10.17
CA ALA A 254 -11.33 -4.57 9.01
C ALA A 254 -10.78 -3.25 8.45
N VAL A 255 -9.47 -3.22 8.22
CA VAL A 255 -8.72 -2.01 7.89
C VAL A 255 -8.20 -1.99 6.45
N GLY A 256 -7.78 -3.13 5.91
CA GLY A 256 -7.29 -3.26 4.53
C GLY A 256 -8.34 -3.75 3.53
N HIS A 257 -8.13 -3.45 2.24
CA HIS A 257 -8.84 -4.11 1.13
C HIS A 257 -8.14 -5.43 0.75
N GLU A 258 -8.66 -6.18 -0.22
CA GLU A 258 -8.09 -7.48 -0.62
C GLU A 258 -6.57 -7.45 -0.91
N THR A 259 -6.03 -6.35 -1.44
CA THR A 259 -4.60 -6.20 -1.78
C THR A 259 -3.73 -5.59 -0.68
N ASP A 260 -4.33 -4.93 0.31
CA ASP A 260 -3.61 -4.02 1.22
C ASP A 260 -3.56 -4.61 2.64
N THR A 261 -2.87 -5.74 2.80
CA THR A 261 -2.79 -6.41 4.11
C THR A 261 -1.79 -5.71 5.03
N THR A 262 -2.28 -5.28 6.19
CA THR A 262 -1.51 -4.57 7.22
C THR A 262 -0.96 -5.52 8.29
N LEU A 263 -0.07 -5.04 9.15
CA LEU A 263 0.50 -5.85 10.21
C LEU A 263 -0.57 -6.35 11.21
N ILE A 264 -1.55 -5.51 11.54
CA ILE A 264 -2.67 -5.89 12.42
C ILE A 264 -3.55 -6.99 11.82
N ASP A 265 -3.64 -7.09 10.49
CA ASP A 265 -4.40 -8.16 9.83
C ASP A 265 -3.75 -9.53 10.05
N PHE A 266 -2.43 -9.59 10.21
CA PHE A 266 -1.72 -10.84 10.49
C PHE A 266 -1.91 -11.29 11.94
N VAL A 267 -1.86 -10.36 12.89
CA VAL A 267 -1.95 -10.66 14.34
C VAL A 267 -3.38 -10.78 14.85
N SER A 268 -4.36 -10.17 14.19
CA SER A 268 -5.77 -10.29 14.58
C SER A 268 -6.29 -11.72 14.45
N ASP A 269 -7.30 -12.08 15.24
CA ASP A 269 -7.89 -13.42 15.26
C ASP A 269 -8.61 -13.73 13.96
N ARG A 270 -9.25 -12.71 13.38
CA ARG A 270 -9.84 -12.77 12.03
C ARG A 270 -9.59 -11.48 11.26
N ARG A 271 -9.38 -11.65 9.97
CA ARG A 271 -9.34 -10.56 9.00
C ARG A 271 -10.66 -10.48 8.24
N ALA A 272 -11.18 -9.28 8.07
CA ALA A 272 -12.28 -8.96 7.20
C ALA A 272 -11.80 -8.02 6.07
N PRO A 273 -12.17 -8.27 4.81
CA PRO A 273 -11.76 -7.42 3.69
C PRO A 273 -12.51 -6.08 3.64
N THR A 274 -13.63 -5.96 4.36
CA THR A 274 -14.46 -4.76 4.42
C THR A 274 -15.08 -4.59 5.81
N PRO A 275 -15.45 -3.36 6.21
CA PRO A 275 -16.18 -3.13 7.46
C PRO A 275 -17.49 -3.90 7.57
N THR A 276 -18.23 -4.03 6.46
CA THR A 276 -19.46 -4.83 6.41
C THR A 276 -19.16 -6.32 6.56
N GLY A 277 -18.11 -6.83 5.90
CA GLY A 277 -17.66 -8.20 6.07
C GLY A 277 -17.22 -8.51 7.50
N ALA A 278 -16.71 -7.51 8.23
CA ALA A 278 -16.38 -7.65 9.65
C ALA A 278 -17.62 -7.90 10.49
N ALA A 279 -18.70 -7.15 10.24
CA ALA A 279 -19.98 -7.37 10.89
C ALA A 279 -20.56 -8.76 10.56
N GLU A 280 -20.40 -9.24 9.33
CA GLU A 280 -20.86 -10.58 8.92
C GLU A 280 -20.07 -11.70 9.58
N ILE A 281 -18.74 -11.55 9.70
CA ILE A 281 -17.89 -12.51 10.42
C ILE A 281 -18.20 -12.49 11.92
N ALA A 282 -18.49 -11.32 12.48
CA ALA A 282 -18.80 -11.15 13.89
C ALA A 282 -20.17 -11.72 14.29
N THR A 283 -21.12 -11.84 13.36
CA THR A 283 -22.53 -12.11 13.70
C THR A 283 -23.12 -13.32 12.99
N PRO A 284 -23.90 -14.15 13.71
CA PRO A 284 -24.71 -15.19 13.07
C PRO A 284 -25.87 -14.57 12.27
N VAL A 285 -26.58 -15.39 11.49
CA VAL A 285 -27.78 -14.98 10.76
C VAL A 285 -29.01 -15.34 11.58
N LEU A 286 -29.70 -14.34 12.15
CA LEU A 286 -30.90 -14.55 12.97
C LEU A 286 -32.04 -15.25 12.21
N ALA A 287 -32.18 -14.99 10.91
CA ALA A 287 -33.20 -15.61 10.07
C ALA A 287 -33.04 -17.15 10.01
N ASP A 288 -31.81 -17.64 9.86
CA ASP A 288 -31.51 -19.07 9.81
C ASP A 288 -31.84 -19.76 11.14
N LEU A 289 -31.52 -19.09 12.26
CA LEU A 289 -31.84 -19.59 13.60
C LEU A 289 -33.35 -19.65 13.85
N ARG A 290 -34.10 -18.63 13.42
CA ARG A 290 -35.57 -18.62 13.49
C ARG A 290 -36.17 -19.75 12.67
N TRP A 291 -35.65 -19.98 11.48
CA TRP A 291 -36.10 -21.07 10.62
C TRP A 291 -35.83 -22.43 11.25
N ALA A 292 -34.61 -22.64 11.78
CA ALA A 292 -34.25 -23.87 12.49
C ALA A 292 -35.13 -24.12 13.73
N LEU A 293 -35.44 -23.07 14.49
CA LEU A 293 -36.34 -23.18 15.65
C LEU A 293 -37.76 -23.59 15.21
N SER A 294 -38.29 -22.97 14.15
CA SER A 294 -39.61 -23.28 13.63
C SER A 294 -39.72 -24.73 13.10
N ASP A 295 -38.67 -25.24 12.44
CA ASP A 295 -38.63 -26.66 12.03
C ASP A 295 -38.67 -27.59 13.24
N LEU A 296 -37.86 -27.31 14.27
CA LEU A 296 -37.82 -28.10 15.50
C LEU A 296 -39.17 -28.09 16.23
N GLU A 297 -39.83 -26.93 16.33
CA GLU A 297 -41.18 -26.80 16.88
C GLU A 297 -42.21 -27.62 16.09
N GLY A 298 -42.16 -27.54 14.75
CA GLY A 298 -43.02 -28.33 13.88
C GLY A 298 -42.81 -29.84 14.05
N ARG A 299 -41.56 -30.28 14.20
CA ARG A 299 -41.21 -31.68 14.45
C ARG A 299 -41.71 -32.15 15.83
N LEU A 300 -41.54 -31.32 16.86
CA LEU A 300 -42.02 -31.60 18.22
C LEU A 300 -43.55 -31.75 18.23
N SER A 301 -44.26 -30.82 17.61
CA SER A 301 -45.73 -30.85 17.52
C SER A 301 -46.24 -32.12 16.82
N ARG A 302 -45.64 -32.48 15.66
CA ARG A 302 -45.98 -33.71 14.93
C ARG A 302 -45.69 -34.97 15.76
N ALA A 303 -44.58 -35.01 16.50
CA ALA A 303 -44.25 -36.14 17.36
C ALA A 303 -45.24 -36.28 18.52
N GLY A 304 -45.62 -35.17 19.16
CA GLY A 304 -46.64 -35.14 20.21
C GLY A 304 -48.01 -35.61 19.70
N ALA A 305 -48.45 -35.10 18.55
CA ALA A 305 -49.72 -35.52 17.93
C ALA A 305 -49.75 -37.01 17.62
N ARG A 306 -48.68 -37.57 17.04
CA ARG A 306 -48.55 -39.02 16.80
C ARG A 306 -48.63 -39.82 18.09
N MET A 307 -47.92 -39.41 19.14
CA MET A 307 -47.95 -40.11 20.42
C MET A 307 -49.36 -40.14 21.03
N LEU A 308 -50.12 -39.05 20.92
CA LEU A 308 -51.51 -39.01 21.40
C LEU A 308 -52.43 -39.92 20.58
N GLU A 309 -52.27 -39.93 19.25
CA GLU A 309 -53.04 -40.80 18.36
C GLU A 309 -52.74 -42.29 18.60
N ASP A 310 -51.46 -42.65 18.75
CA ASP A 310 -51.02 -44.00 19.10
C ASP A 310 -51.57 -44.47 20.46
N ARG A 311 -51.72 -43.56 21.42
CA ARG A 311 -52.34 -43.89 22.72
C ARG A 311 -53.86 -44.05 22.60
N ARG A 312 -54.53 -43.23 21.79
CA ARG A 312 -55.98 -43.35 21.54
C ARG A 312 -56.34 -44.66 20.86
N THR A 313 -55.54 -45.08 19.87
CA THR A 313 -55.77 -46.35 19.16
C THR A 313 -55.59 -47.57 20.07
N ARG A 314 -54.71 -47.51 21.07
CA ARG A 314 -54.50 -48.59 22.05
C ARG A 314 -55.59 -48.71 23.13
N LEU A 315 -56.43 -47.69 23.30
CA LEU A 315 -57.54 -47.68 24.27
C LEU A 315 -58.88 -48.11 23.66
N ARG A 316 -58.91 -48.34 22.34
CA ARG A 316 -60.03 -48.97 21.62
C ARG A 316 -59.79 -50.47 21.52
#